data_AF-A0A1H2ALM1-F1
#
_entry.id   AF-A0A1H2ALM1-F1
#
_cell.length_a   1.000
_cell.length_b   1.000
_cell.length_c   1.000
_cell.angle_alpha   90.00
_cell.angle_beta   90.00
_cell.angle_gamma   90.00
#
_symmetry.space_group_name_H-M   'P 1'
#
loop_
_entity.id
_entity.type
_entity.pdbx_description
1 polymer ?
#
loop_
_entity_poly.entity_id
_entity_poly.type
_entity_poly.pdbx_seq_one_letter_code
_entity_poly.pdbx_strand_id
1 'polypeptide(L)'
;MKTIEEPPSCTSNIVIIGRNSRGNWVAQEQNGLFGGLFVNRAQAMKYALFENGHHPETIVLTNNIVELDMHRKASFLPEATGIDETSLRSRAA
;
A
#
# COMPACT_ATOMS: atom_id res chain seq x y z
N MET A 1 -24.17 19.60 21.82
CA MET A 1 -22.70 19.60 22.02
C MET A 1 -22.20 18.18 21.80
N LYS A 2 -21.20 18.03 20.91
CA LYS A 2 -20.55 16.81 20.40
C LYS A 2 -21.30 16.06 19.30
N THR A 3 -21.14 16.53 18.06
CA THR A 3 -21.22 15.70 16.86
C THR A 3 -20.14 14.62 16.98
N ILE A 4 -20.56 13.36 16.98
CA ILE A 4 -19.65 12.23 16.82
C ILE A 4 -19.24 12.27 15.36
N GLU A 5 -18.13 12.94 15.06
CA GLU A 5 -17.44 12.77 13.78
C GLU A 5 -17.12 11.28 13.70
N GLU A 6 -17.84 10.58 12.82
CA GLU A 6 -17.44 9.30 12.26
C GLU A 6 -15.93 9.40 11.99
N PRO A 7 -15.08 8.47 12.48
CA PRO A 7 -13.67 8.51 12.11
C PRO A 7 -13.65 8.59 10.58
N PRO A 8 -12.92 9.54 9.95
CA PRO A 8 -12.90 9.61 8.50
C PRO A 8 -12.63 8.19 8.04
N SER A 9 -13.53 7.61 7.24
CA SER A 9 -13.35 6.26 6.74
C SER A 9 -12.07 6.31 5.92
N CYS A 10 -10.94 5.92 6.54
CA CYS A 10 -9.59 6.18 6.07
C CYS A 10 -9.28 5.27 4.89
N THR A 11 -9.97 5.44 3.77
CA THR A 11 -9.61 4.85 2.48
C THR A 11 -8.72 5.80 1.67
N SER A 12 -7.99 6.67 2.37
CA SER A 12 -6.93 7.50 1.80
C SER A 12 -5.84 6.60 1.24
N ASN A 13 -5.70 6.55 -0.08
CA ASN A 13 -4.65 5.79 -0.75
C ASN A 13 -3.31 6.47 -0.48
N ILE A 14 -2.55 6.05 0.52
CA ILE A 14 -1.27 6.71 0.85
C ILE A 14 -0.27 6.46 -0.27
N VAL A 15 0.29 7.52 -0.85
CA VAL A 15 1.30 7.43 -1.91
C VAL A 15 2.67 7.78 -1.37
N ILE A 16 3.60 6.85 -1.48
CA ILE A 16 4.99 7.01 -1.07
C ILE A 16 5.81 7.44 -2.29
N ILE A 17 6.58 8.51 -2.13
CA ILE A 17 7.49 9.02 -3.15
C ILE A 17 8.92 8.98 -2.63
N GLY A 18 9.81 8.34 -3.38
CA GLY A 18 11.23 8.24 -3.03
C GLY A 18 12.11 7.99 -4.23
N ARG A 19 13.38 7.66 -3.98
CA ARG A 19 14.33 7.29 -5.04
C ARG A 19 14.63 5.79 -4.94
N ASN A 20 14.69 5.12 -6.08
CA ASN A 20 15.11 3.73 -6.11
C ASN A 20 16.65 3.61 -6.08
N SER A 21 17.15 2.38 -5.97
CA SER A 21 18.59 2.07 -5.96
C SER A 21 19.33 2.59 -7.21
N ARG A 22 18.61 2.76 -8.32
CA ARG A 22 19.13 3.28 -9.60
C ARG A 22 19.06 4.81 -9.70
N GLY A 23 18.56 5.49 -8.66
CA GLY A 23 18.45 6.95 -8.60
C GLY A 23 17.22 7.55 -9.29
N ASN A 24 16.33 6.72 -9.85
CA ASN A 24 15.07 7.16 -10.45
C ASN A 24 14.04 7.47 -9.35
N TRP A 25 13.09 8.35 -9.64
CA TRP A 25 12.01 8.67 -8.72
C TRP A 25 10.91 7.62 -8.84
N VAL A 26 10.40 7.14 -7.72
CA VAL A 26 9.28 6.22 -7.65
C VAL A 26 8.14 6.92 -6.93
N ALA A 27 6.93 6.81 -7.47
CA ALA A 27 5.70 7.07 -6.73
C ALA A 27 4.91 5.76 -6.70
N GLN A 28 4.52 5.31 -5.52
CA GLN A 28 3.80 4.06 -5.35
C GLN A 28 2.80 4.19 -4.20
N GLU A 29 1.57 3.74 -4.43
CA GLU A 29 0.58 3.56 -3.38
C GLU A 29 1.02 2.44 -2.42
N GLN A 30 0.72 2.59 -1.12
CA GLN A 30 1.20 1.71 -0.05
C GLN A 30 0.94 0.21 -0.29
N ASN A 31 -0.19 -0.13 -0.89
CA ASN A 31 -0.59 -1.50 -1.22
C ASN A 31 -0.16 -1.93 -2.64
N GLY A 32 0.49 -1.05 -3.40
CA GLY A 32 0.93 -1.33 -4.77
C GLY A 32 -0.21 -1.33 -5.79
N LEU A 33 -1.38 -0.75 -5.47
CA LEU A 33 -2.52 -0.69 -6.40
C LEU A 33 -2.18 0.08 -7.67
N PHE A 34 -1.45 1.19 -7.51
CA PHE A 34 -0.93 2.00 -8.58
C PHE A 34 0.47 2.52 -8.23
N GLY A 35 1.23 2.89 -9.26
CA GLY A 35 2.57 3.39 -9.10
C GLY A 35 3.30 3.56 -10.43
N GLY A 36 4.45 4.20 -10.39
CA GLY A 36 5.26 4.46 -11.56
C GLY A 36 6.69 4.87 -11.24
N LEU A 37 7.53 4.78 -12.27
CA LEU A 37 8.91 5.24 -12.29
C LEU A 37 9.01 6.54 -13.08
N PHE A 38 9.68 7.53 -12.51
CA PHE A 38 9.77 8.88 -13.01
C PHE A 38 11.22 9.34 -13.06
N VAL A 39 11.51 10.19 -14.05
CA VAL A 39 12.83 10.78 -14.24
C VAL A 39 13.16 11.85 -13.20
N ASN A 40 12.14 12.51 -12.63
CA ASN A 40 12.32 13.57 -11.63
C ASN A 40 11.18 13.60 -10.60
N ARG A 41 11.46 14.25 -9.46
CA ARG A 41 10.55 14.38 -8.32
C ARG A 41 9.23 15.07 -8.68
N ALA A 42 9.28 16.11 -9.51
CA ALA A 42 8.09 16.90 -9.85
C ALA A 42 7.07 16.07 -10.65
N GLN A 43 7.53 15.22 -11.56
CA GLN A 43 6.67 14.30 -12.30
C GLN A 43 6.05 13.24 -11.39
N ALA A 44 6.84 12.66 -10.48
CA ALA A 44 6.35 11.71 -9.47
C ALA A 44 5.27 12.34 -8.57
N MET A 45 5.49 13.59 -8.13
CA MET A 45 4.54 14.33 -7.30
C MET A 45 3.25 14.67 -8.05
N LYS A 46 3.36 15.11 -9.32
CA LYS A 46 2.21 15.40 -10.17
C LYS A 46 1.34 14.15 -10.37
N TYR A 47 1.98 13.01 -10.64
CA TYR A 47 1.28 11.73 -10.78
C TYR A 47 0.56 11.34 -9.49
N ALA A 48 1.26 11.38 -8.36
CA ALA A 48 0.68 11.03 -7.05
C ALA A 48 -0.52 11.91 -6.68
N LEU A 49 -0.44 13.22 -6.94
CA LEU A 49 -1.54 14.14 -6.69
C LEU A 49 -2.74 13.83 -7.59
N PHE A 50 -2.51 13.54 -8.86
CA PHE A 50 -3.59 13.23 -9.79
C PHE A 50 -4.31 11.93 -9.43
N GLU A 51 -3.56 10.87 -9.15
CA GLU A 51 -4.11 9.53 -8.87
C GLU A 51 -4.81 9.47 -7.50
N ASN A 52 -4.31 10.23 -6.53
CA ASN A 52 -4.84 10.27 -5.18
C ASN A 52 -5.93 11.34 -4.97
N GLY A 53 -6.59 11.81 -6.04
CA GLY A 53 -7.71 12.75 -5.94
C GLY A 53 -7.34 14.17 -5.48
N HIS A 54 -6.10 14.61 -5.68
CA HIS A 54 -5.55 15.89 -5.22
C HIS A 54 -5.48 16.05 -3.70
N HIS A 55 -5.30 14.96 -2.98
CA HIS A 55 -5.01 14.93 -1.55
C HIS A 55 -3.49 14.97 -1.32
N PRO A 56 -2.86 16.14 -1.04
CA PRO A 56 -1.44 16.21 -0.72
C PRO A 56 -1.08 15.63 0.65
N GLU A 57 -2.01 15.60 1.60
CA GLU A 57 -1.86 15.11 2.97
C GLU A 57 -1.60 13.60 3.05
N THR A 58 -1.94 12.89 1.98
CA THR A 58 -1.77 11.45 1.82
C THR A 58 -0.50 11.09 1.05
N ILE A 59 0.34 12.08 0.69
CA ILE A 59 1.60 11.88 -0.01
C ILE A 59 2.77 11.96 0.95
N VAL A 60 3.53 10.87 1.04
CA VAL A 60 4.70 10.75 1.91
C VAL A 60 5.97 10.78 1.08
N LEU A 61 6.77 11.83 1.25
CA LEU A 61 8.11 11.90 0.68
C LEU A 61 9.12 11.26 1.62
N THR A 62 9.93 10.35 1.10
CA THR A 62 10.97 9.68 1.90
C THR A 62 12.35 9.82 1.27
N ASN A 63 13.36 9.86 2.14
CA ASN A 63 14.77 9.79 1.75
C ASN A 63 15.27 8.35 1.65
N ASN A 64 14.46 7.38 2.07
CA ASN A 64 14.78 5.95 1.97
C ASN A 64 14.65 5.46 0.53
N ILE A 65 15.27 4.31 0.26
CA ILE A 65 15.13 3.64 -1.04
C ILE A 65 13.68 3.16 -1.18
N VAL A 66 13.05 3.55 -2.28
CA VAL A 66 11.70 3.08 -2.67
C VAL A 66 11.83 2.37 -4.01
N GLU A 67 11.61 1.06 -4.00
CA GLU A 67 11.53 0.25 -5.22
C GLU A 67 10.08 0.14 -5.66
N LEU A 68 9.83 0.23 -6.96
CA LEU A 68 8.50 0.07 -7.52
C LEU A 68 8.13 -1.42 -7.54
N ASP A 69 7.15 -1.81 -6.74
CA ASP A 69 6.66 -3.19 -6.68
C ASP A 69 5.14 -3.25 -6.89
N MET A 70 4.72 -3.43 -8.15
CA MET A 70 3.31 -3.59 -8.52
C MET A 70 2.77 -5.01 -8.28
N HIS A 71 3.64 -5.93 -7.85
CA HIS A 71 3.28 -7.30 -7.51
C HIS A 71 3.14 -7.52 -6.02
N ARG A 72 3.26 -6.45 -5.23
CA ARG A 72 2.91 -6.44 -3.82
C ARG A 72 1.43 -6.84 -3.73
N LYS A 73 1.17 -8.14 -3.60
CA LYS A 73 -0.05 -8.60 -2.95
C LYS A 73 -0.06 -7.82 -1.66
N ALA A 74 -1.14 -7.07 -1.39
CA ALA A 74 -1.39 -6.49 -0.09
C ALA A 74 -1.10 -7.59 0.93
N SER A 75 0.09 -7.56 1.52
CA SER A 75 0.59 -8.64 2.35
C SER A 75 -0.01 -8.41 3.73
N PHE A 76 -1.32 -8.25 3.78
CA PHE A 76 -2.10 -8.88 4.81
C PHE A 76 -2.08 -10.36 4.45
N LEU A 77 -1.01 -11.05 4.87
CA LEU A 77 -1.20 -12.45 5.18
C LEU A 77 -2.17 -12.44 6.37
N PRO A 78 -3.43 -12.90 6.24
CA PRO A 78 -4.01 -13.54 7.41
C PRO A 78 -3.04 -14.68 7.71
N GLU A 79 -2.47 -14.69 8.90
CA GLU A 79 -1.76 -15.83 9.44
C GLU A 79 -2.78 -16.95 9.62
N ALA A 80 -3.15 -17.59 8.51
CA ALA A 80 -3.76 -18.91 8.50
C ALA A 80 -2.60 -19.88 8.71
N THR A 81 -2.18 -20.00 9.96
CA THR A 81 -1.44 -21.18 10.42
C THR A 81 -2.32 -22.38 10.12
N GLY A 82 -1.92 -23.11 9.09
CA GLY A 82 -2.52 -24.37 8.75
C GLY A 82 -2.37 -25.33 9.91
N ILE A 83 -3.48 -25.96 10.27
CA ILE A 83 -3.47 -27.34 10.72
C ILE A 83 -4.68 -27.97 10.02
N ASP A 84 -4.43 -28.60 8.87
CA ASP A 84 -5.34 -29.63 8.39
C ASP A 84 -4.61 -30.96 8.27
N GLU A 85 -5.38 -31.98 8.63
CA GLU A 85 -5.20 -33.40 8.44
C GLU A 85 -4.02 -34.11 9.10
N THR A 86 -4.35 -34.91 10.11
CA THR A 86 -4.32 -36.36 9.86
C THR A 86 -5.22 -37.15 10.82
N SER A 87 -6.03 -38.02 10.19
CA SER A 87 -6.37 -39.36 10.69
C SER A 87 -7.58 -39.50 11.63
N LEU A 88 -8.76 -39.58 10.98
CA LEU A 88 -9.64 -40.75 11.02
C LEU A 88 -9.45 -41.70 12.22
N ARG A 89 -10.33 -41.64 13.23
CA ARG A 89 -10.79 -42.85 13.94
C ARG A 89 -12.29 -42.78 14.26
N SER A 90 -13.04 -43.35 13.32
CA SER A 90 -14.08 -44.36 13.57
C SER A 90 -15.31 -44.00 14.43
N ARG A 91 -16.36 -43.61 13.69
CA ARG A 91 -17.76 -44.08 13.74
C ARG A 91 -18.19 -44.95 14.93
N ALA A 92 -19.22 -44.45 15.63
CA ALA A 92 -20.42 -45.11 16.21
C ALA A 92 -20.33 -46.56 16.76
N ALA A 93 -20.77 -46.71 18.02
CA ALA A 93 -21.73 -47.73 18.47
C ALA A 93 -22.45 -47.20 19.72
#